data_AF-A0A7V9J653-F1
#
_entry.id   AF-A0A7V9J653-F1
#
_cell.length_a   1.000
_cell.length_b   1.000
_cell.length_c   1.000
_cell.angle_alpha   90.00
_cell.angle_beta   90.00
_cell.angle_gamma   90.00
#
_symmetry.space_group_name_H-M   'P 1'
#
loop_
_entity.id
_entity.type
_entity.pdbx_description
1 polymer ?
#
loop_
_entity_poly.entity_id
_entity_poly.type
_entity_poly.pdbx_seq_one_letter_code
_entity_poly.pdbx_strand_id
1 'polypeptide(L)'
;MIPVLRRNTELGLILLGTIITAGIYALASLGTTADLPANIIPFLGVVFALLAGAHIATRRLAPAGDAVLLPLAGLLNGIGYVWIARLDEDLAVLQATWTAVGITAFVVTLAVVRRARDLERYRYTFMLAGVALLLMPLLPVVGKTVNGARIWVELGPVSFQPGEFAKIILAVFFASYLVDKREVLGMAANR
;
A
#
# COMPACT_ATOMS: atom_id res chain seq x y z
N MET A 1 25.21 16.83 1.93
CA MET A 1 24.53 17.03 0.63
C MET A 1 24.13 15.64 0.12
N ILE A 2 22.86 15.23 0.25
CA ILE A 2 22.40 13.91 -0.22
C ILE A 2 22.30 13.99 -1.75
N PRO A 3 22.96 13.10 -2.52
CA PRO A 3 23.14 13.31 -3.95
C PRO A 3 21.81 13.15 -4.69
N VAL A 4 21.53 14.12 -5.57
CA VAL A 4 20.38 14.19 -6.49
C VAL A 4 20.23 12.91 -7.35
N LEU A 5 21.29 12.10 -7.44
CA LEU A 5 21.38 10.84 -8.17
C LEU A 5 20.29 9.81 -7.82
N ARG A 6 19.79 9.75 -6.58
CA ARG A 6 18.77 8.75 -6.21
C ARG A 6 17.39 9.02 -6.82
N ARG A 7 16.97 10.28 -6.98
CA ARG A 7 15.60 10.60 -7.43
C ARG A 7 15.40 10.47 -8.93
N ASN A 8 16.44 10.75 -9.72
CA ASN A 8 16.39 10.50 -11.16
C ASN A 8 16.34 8.98 -11.44
N THR A 9 17.01 8.17 -10.61
CA THR A 9 16.88 6.71 -10.67
C THR A 9 15.45 6.26 -10.36
N GLU A 10 14.79 6.82 -9.34
CA GLU A 10 13.38 6.51 -9.04
C GLU A 10 12.46 6.76 -10.24
N LEU A 11 12.58 7.94 -10.87
CA LEU A 11 11.80 8.26 -12.07
C LEU A 11 12.12 7.32 -13.24
N GLY A 12 13.40 7.04 -13.48
CA GLY A 12 13.84 6.09 -14.51
C GLY A 12 13.29 4.69 -14.28
N LEU A 13 13.25 4.22 -13.03
CA LEU A 13 12.69 2.93 -12.65
C LEU A 13 11.16 2.90 -12.79
N ILE A 14 10.46 4.00 -12.48
CA ILE A 14 9.00 4.10 -12.72
C ILE A 14 8.71 4.00 -14.21
N LEU A 15 9.47 4.72 -15.05
CA LEU A 15 9.32 4.65 -16.51
C LEU A 15 9.58 3.25 -17.02
N LEU A 16 10.68 2.63 -16.60
CA LEU A 16 11.02 1.25 -16.97
C LEU A 16 9.92 0.28 -16.53
N GLY A 17 9.44 0.37 -15.29
CA GLY A 17 8.37 -0.49 -14.78
C GLY A 17 7.04 -0.30 -15.52
N THR A 18 6.74 0.92 -15.95
CA THR A 18 5.57 1.23 -16.77
C THR A 18 5.69 0.60 -18.16
N ILE A 19 6.86 0.70 -18.80
CA ILE A 19 7.13 0.05 -20.10
C ILE A 19 7.01 -1.47 -19.99
N ILE A 20 7.57 -2.07 -18.94
CA ILE A 20 7.47 -3.51 -18.69
C ILE A 20 6.00 -3.91 -18.53
N THR A 21 5.24 -3.19 -17.69
CA THR A 21 3.81 -3.47 -17.47
C THR A 21 3.01 -3.36 -18.77
N ALA A 22 3.28 -2.33 -19.57
CA ALA A 22 2.65 -2.14 -20.87
C ALA A 22 2.94 -3.30 -21.83
N GLY A 23 4.20 -3.75 -21.88
CA GLY A 23 4.61 -4.90 -22.68
C GLY A 23 3.92 -6.19 -22.23
N ILE A 24 3.84 -6.45 -20.91
CA ILE A 24 3.15 -7.63 -20.37
C ILE A 24 1.67 -7.58 -20.73
N TYR A 25 1.01 -6.43 -20.60
CA TYR A 25 -0.40 -6.29 -20.99
C TYR A 25 -0.58 -6.57 -22.48
N ALA A 26 0.21 -5.92 -23.35
CA ALA A 26 0.11 -6.13 -24.79
C ALA A 26 0.29 -7.61 -25.16
N LEU A 27 1.30 -8.28 -24.61
CA LEU A 27 1.54 -9.71 -24.84
C LEU A 27 0.39 -10.58 -24.30
N ALA A 28 -0.12 -10.27 -23.11
CA ALA A 28 -1.24 -11.00 -22.51
C ALA A 28 -2.53 -10.89 -23.33
N SER A 29 -2.82 -9.71 -23.88
CA SER A 29 -4.00 -9.48 -24.72
C SER A 29 -3.88 -10.10 -26.11
N LEU A 30 -2.72 -9.94 -26.75
CA LEU A 30 -2.47 -10.55 -28.06
C LEU A 30 -2.53 -12.08 -27.99
N GLY A 31 -2.08 -12.66 -26.87
CA GLY A 31 -2.14 -14.10 -26.64
C GLY A 31 -3.57 -14.66 -26.43
N THR A 32 -4.55 -13.83 -26.09
CA THR A 32 -5.95 -14.27 -25.87
C THR A 32 -6.89 -13.88 -27.00
N THR A 33 -6.76 -12.67 -27.54
CA THR A 33 -7.73 -12.09 -28.48
C THR A 33 -7.14 -11.72 -29.84
N ALA A 34 -5.82 -11.82 -30.02
CA ALA A 34 -5.09 -11.31 -31.18
C ALA A 34 -5.26 -9.80 -31.46
N ASP A 35 -5.90 -9.07 -30.53
CA ASP A 35 -6.15 -7.64 -30.61
C ASP A 35 -5.55 -6.89 -29.42
N LEU A 36 -5.27 -5.60 -29.63
CA LEU A 36 -4.90 -4.68 -28.56
C LEU A 36 -6.16 -4.08 -27.95
N PRO A 37 -6.31 -4.12 -26.62
CA PRO A 37 -7.53 -3.66 -26.00
C PRO A 37 -7.53 -2.13 -25.94
N ALA A 38 -8.63 -1.50 -26.37
CA ALA A 38 -8.72 -0.04 -26.53
C ALA A 38 -8.47 0.74 -25.23
N ASN A 39 -8.69 0.10 -24.06
CA ASN A 39 -8.50 0.68 -22.74
C ASN A 39 -7.04 0.65 -22.24
N ILE A 40 -6.11 -0.01 -22.95
CA ILE A 40 -4.72 -0.19 -22.49
C ILE A 40 -3.99 1.15 -22.29
N ILE A 41 -4.13 2.08 -23.24
CA ILE A 41 -3.47 3.38 -23.21
C ILE A 41 -4.06 4.27 -22.10
N PRO A 42 -5.39 4.49 -22.01
CA PRO A 42 -5.99 5.23 -20.90
C PRO A 42 -5.59 4.68 -19.53
N PHE A 43 -5.61 3.35 -19.37
CA PHE A 43 -5.26 2.70 -18.11
C PHE A 43 -3.79 2.95 -17.72
N LEU A 44 -2.85 2.66 -18.62
CA LEU A 44 -1.43 2.86 -18.37
C LEU A 44 -1.11 4.35 -18.12
N GLY A 45 -1.81 5.25 -18.81
CA GLY A 45 -1.71 6.70 -18.59
C GLY A 45 -2.12 7.11 -17.17
N VAL A 46 -3.25 6.59 -16.66
CA VAL A 46 -3.71 6.87 -15.30
C VAL A 46 -2.73 6.30 -14.26
N VAL A 47 -2.30 5.05 -14.41
CA VAL A 47 -1.34 4.43 -13.47
C VAL A 47 -0.01 5.18 -13.45
N PHE A 48 0.51 5.53 -14.62
CA PHE A 48 1.72 6.33 -14.72
C PHE A 48 1.56 7.70 -14.06
N ALA A 49 0.43 8.38 -14.29
CA ALA A 49 0.14 9.67 -13.66
C ALA A 49 0.08 9.56 -12.13
N LEU A 50 -0.54 8.51 -11.60
CA LEU A 50 -0.59 8.26 -10.15
C LEU A 50 0.81 7.99 -9.58
N LEU A 51 1.63 7.15 -10.23
CA LEU A 51 3.00 6.88 -9.80
C LEU A 51 3.91 8.10 -9.93
N ALA A 52 3.73 8.93 -10.97
CA ALA A 52 4.44 10.19 -11.12
C ALA A 52 4.04 11.19 -10.02
N GLY A 53 2.75 11.26 -9.67
CA GLY A 53 2.26 12.03 -8.54
C GLY A 53 2.87 11.56 -7.21
N ALA A 54 2.91 10.26 -6.99
CA ALA A 54 3.57 9.65 -5.84
C ALA A 54 5.08 9.97 -5.79
N HIS A 55 5.77 9.92 -6.93
CA HIS A 55 7.18 10.31 -7.05
C HIS A 55 7.43 11.77 -6.69
N ILE A 56 6.55 12.66 -7.15
CA ILE A 56 6.61 14.08 -6.79
C ILE A 56 6.39 14.25 -5.28
N ALA A 57 5.45 13.51 -4.70
CA ALA A 57 5.19 13.52 -3.26
C ALA A 57 6.39 12.99 -2.45
N THR A 58 7.00 11.87 -2.84
CA THR A 58 8.20 11.33 -2.17
C THR A 58 9.35 12.34 -2.23
N ARG A 59 9.55 12.98 -3.39
CA ARG A 59 10.58 14.01 -3.57
C ARG A 59 10.40 15.22 -2.64
N ARG A 60 9.16 15.64 -2.38
CA ARG A 60 8.87 16.79 -1.51
C ARG A 60 8.76 16.44 -0.03
N LEU A 61 8.11 15.32 0.29
CA LEU A 61 7.71 14.96 1.65
C LEU A 61 8.73 14.06 2.34
N ALA A 62 9.44 13.23 1.57
CA ALA A 62 10.40 12.25 2.06
C ALA A 62 11.71 12.27 1.24
N PRO A 63 12.44 13.40 1.19
CA PRO A 63 13.63 13.55 0.33
C PRO A 63 14.77 12.57 0.66
N ALA A 64 14.81 12.02 1.88
CA ALA A 64 15.76 11.00 2.31
C ALA A 64 15.28 9.55 2.10
N GLY A 65 14.04 9.33 1.61
CA GLY A 65 13.49 7.99 1.39
C GLY A 65 14.23 7.20 0.31
N ASP A 66 14.12 5.87 0.35
CA ASP A 66 14.70 5.03 -0.70
C ASP A 66 14.00 5.28 -2.06
N ALA A 67 14.79 5.30 -3.12
CA ALA A 67 14.34 5.53 -4.49
C ALA A 67 13.79 4.27 -5.18
N VAL A 68 13.98 3.08 -4.60
CA VAL A 68 13.66 1.80 -5.23
C VAL A 68 12.28 1.28 -4.82
N LEU A 69 11.79 1.63 -3.62
CA LEU A 69 10.56 1.07 -3.06
C LEU A 69 9.30 1.41 -3.86
N LEU A 70 9.12 2.69 -4.23
CA LEU A 70 7.95 3.11 -5.01
C LEU A 70 7.93 2.47 -6.41
N PRO A 71 9.02 2.48 -7.21
CA PRO A 71 9.06 1.79 -8.49
C PRO A 71 8.80 0.28 -8.38
N LEU A 72 9.37 -0.41 -7.38
CA LEU A 72 9.13 -1.84 -7.18
C LEU A 72 7.67 -2.13 -6.85
N ALA A 73 7.06 -1.37 -5.94
CA ALA A 73 5.65 -1.51 -5.61
C ALA A 73 4.77 -1.23 -6.84
N GLY A 74 5.10 -0.21 -7.63
CA GLY A 74 4.42 0.12 -8.88
C GLY A 74 4.51 -1.00 -9.91
N LEU A 75 5.69 -1.60 -10.10
CA LEU A 75 5.89 -2.72 -11.01
C LEU A 75 5.08 -3.95 -10.59
N LEU A 76 5.14 -4.32 -9.30
CA LEU A 76 4.37 -5.46 -8.79
C LEU A 76 2.86 -5.23 -8.90
N ASN A 77 2.40 -4.01 -8.61
CA ASN A 77 1.00 -3.63 -8.80
C ASN A 77 0.59 -3.71 -10.28
N GLY A 78 1.43 -3.21 -11.19
CA GLY A 78 1.20 -3.27 -12.63
C GLY A 78 1.10 -4.71 -13.14
N ILE A 79 2.03 -5.58 -12.75
CA ILE A 79 1.96 -7.01 -13.10
C ILE A 79 0.67 -7.63 -12.56
N GLY A 80 0.35 -7.40 -11.28
CA GLY A 80 -0.88 -7.91 -10.66
C GLY A 80 -2.15 -7.43 -11.36
N TYR A 81 -2.19 -6.16 -11.77
CA TYR A 81 -3.30 -5.62 -12.55
C TYR A 81 -3.46 -6.37 -13.87
N VAL A 82 -2.38 -6.59 -14.63
CA VAL A 82 -2.48 -7.28 -15.94
C VAL A 82 -3.03 -8.69 -15.78
N TRP A 83 -2.64 -9.41 -14.73
CA TRP A 83 -3.20 -10.73 -14.43
C TRP A 83 -4.71 -10.67 -14.15
N ILE A 84 -5.17 -9.67 -13.39
CA ILE A 84 -6.59 -9.49 -13.10
C ILE A 84 -7.34 -9.09 -14.38
N ALA A 85 -6.84 -8.12 -15.14
CA ALA A 85 -7.43 -7.66 -16.40
C ALA A 85 -7.55 -8.76 -17.45
N ARG A 86 -6.65 -9.75 -17.41
CA ARG A 86 -6.75 -10.95 -18.25
C ARG A 86 -7.88 -11.89 -17.82
N LEU A 87 -8.24 -11.90 -16.54
CA LEU A 87 -9.21 -12.84 -15.97
C LEU A 87 -10.62 -12.24 -15.91
N ASP A 88 -10.74 -10.97 -15.52
CA ASP A 88 -12.01 -10.31 -15.25
C ASP A 88 -11.84 -8.77 -15.35
N GLU A 89 -12.57 -8.14 -16.27
CA GLU A 89 -12.48 -6.70 -16.51
C GLU A 89 -13.06 -5.87 -15.35
N ASP A 90 -14.13 -6.34 -14.70
CA ASP A 90 -14.76 -5.62 -13.58
C ASP A 90 -13.84 -5.60 -12.36
N LEU A 91 -13.20 -6.75 -12.06
CA LEU A 91 -12.19 -6.83 -11.00
C LEU A 91 -10.96 -5.97 -11.33
N ALA A 92 -10.61 -5.81 -12.61
CA ALA A 92 -9.52 -4.93 -13.01
C ALA A 92 -9.86 -3.46 -12.74
N VAL A 93 -11.07 -3.01 -13.07
CA VAL A 93 -11.53 -1.65 -12.73
C VAL A 93 -11.48 -1.41 -11.22
N LEU A 94 -11.91 -2.41 -10.43
CA LEU A 94 -11.81 -2.34 -8.97
C LEU A 94 -10.35 -2.27 -8.50
N GLN A 95 -9.45 -3.05 -9.10
CA GLN A 95 -8.01 -3.02 -8.80
C GLN A 95 -7.40 -1.64 -9.11
N ALA A 96 -7.75 -1.00 -10.22
CA ALA A 96 -7.29 0.35 -10.55
C ALA A 96 -7.75 1.37 -9.49
N THR A 97 -9.00 1.24 -9.03
CA THR A 97 -9.56 2.08 -7.97
C THR A 97 -8.79 1.90 -6.66
N TRP A 98 -8.50 0.65 -6.27
CA TRP A 98 -7.69 0.36 -5.09
C TRP A 98 -6.24 0.83 -5.21
N THR A 99 -5.64 0.78 -6.40
CA THR A 99 -4.32 1.38 -6.65
C THR A 99 -4.35 2.89 -6.39
N ALA A 100 -5.38 3.60 -6.87
CA ALA A 100 -5.53 5.03 -6.63
C ALA A 100 -5.74 5.36 -5.14
N VAL A 101 -6.60 4.60 -4.45
CA VAL A 101 -6.81 4.72 -3.00
C VAL A 101 -5.51 4.46 -2.23
N GLY A 102 -4.78 3.40 -2.59
CA GLY A 102 -3.51 3.03 -1.95
C GLY A 102 -2.42 4.08 -2.14
N ILE A 103 -2.27 4.63 -3.34
CA ILE A 103 -1.33 5.72 -3.62
C ILE A 103 -1.73 6.98 -2.84
N THR A 104 -3.02 7.30 -2.77
CA THR A 104 -3.51 8.42 -1.97
C THR A 104 -3.20 8.23 -0.49
N ALA A 105 -3.49 7.05 0.07
CA ALA A 105 -3.18 6.71 1.45
C ALA A 105 -1.67 6.77 1.75
N PHE A 106 -0.84 6.33 0.81
CA PHE A 106 0.62 6.45 0.88
C PHE A 106 1.05 7.93 0.95
N VAL A 107 0.57 8.78 0.04
CA VAL A 107 0.90 10.21 0.01
C VAL A 107 0.42 10.93 1.28
N VAL A 108 -0.80 10.64 1.74
CA VAL A 108 -1.35 11.17 2.99
C VAL A 108 -0.49 10.75 4.17
N THR A 109 -0.05 9.49 4.22
CA THR A 109 0.85 8.98 5.27
C THR A 109 2.16 9.77 5.29
N LEU A 110 2.79 10.01 4.14
CA LEU A 110 4.01 10.82 4.07
C LEU A 110 3.79 12.28 4.49
N ALA A 111 2.60 12.83 4.22
CA ALA A 111 2.28 14.21 4.58
C ALA A 111 2.03 14.38 6.09
N VAL A 112 1.31 13.43 6.70
CA VAL A 112 0.92 13.44 8.12
C VAL A 112 2.05 12.94 9.02
N VAL A 113 2.69 11.82 8.67
CA VAL A 113 3.75 11.19 9.46
C VAL A 113 5.11 11.71 9.00
N ARG A 114 5.43 12.95 9.39
CA ARG A 114 6.72 13.58 9.03
C ARG A 114 7.92 12.96 9.74
N ARG A 115 7.72 12.47 10.97
CA ARG A 115 8.75 11.81 11.77
C ARG A 115 8.15 10.57 12.42
N ALA A 116 8.72 9.40 12.14
CA ALA A 116 8.24 8.14 12.71
C ALA A 116 8.28 8.14 14.25
N ARG A 117 9.23 8.86 14.86
CA ARG A 117 9.34 9.00 16.31
C ARG A 117 8.16 9.75 16.95
N ASP A 118 7.46 10.61 16.20
CA ASP A 118 6.29 11.33 16.74
C ASP A 118 5.14 10.35 17.07
N LEU A 119 5.14 9.15 16.47
CA LEU A 119 4.18 8.09 16.76
C LEU A 119 4.37 7.47 18.15
N GLU A 120 5.57 7.51 18.72
CA GLU A 120 5.88 6.92 20.02
C GLU A 120 5.06 7.55 21.16
N ARG A 121 4.71 8.83 21.01
CA ARG A 121 3.89 9.59 21.96
C ARG A 121 2.46 9.04 22.06
N TYR A 122 1.98 8.38 21.02
CA TYR A 122 0.61 7.85 20.93
C TYR A 122 0.55 6.33 21.03
N ARG A 123 1.58 5.67 21.60
CA ARG A 123 1.68 4.20 21.63
C ARG A 123 0.42 3.51 22.15
N TYR A 124 -0.16 4.00 23.26
CA TYR A 124 -1.34 3.37 23.86
C TYR A 124 -2.62 3.70 23.09
N THR A 125 -2.66 4.83 22.39
CA THR A 125 -3.70 5.12 21.41
C THR A 125 -3.66 4.13 20.26
N PHE A 126 -2.47 3.83 19.72
CA PHE A 126 -2.31 2.79 18.69
C PHE A 126 -2.64 1.40 19.23
N MET A 127 -2.24 1.06 20.46
CA MET A 127 -2.64 -0.21 21.10
C MET A 127 -4.16 -0.36 21.16
N LEU A 128 -4.84 0.66 21.71
CA LEU A 128 -6.29 0.64 21.86
C LEU A 128 -6.99 0.59 20.50
N ALA A 129 -6.52 1.38 19.52
CA ALA A 129 -7.05 1.36 18.16
C ALA A 129 -6.85 0.00 17.49
N GLY A 130 -5.68 -0.62 17.64
CA GLY A 130 -5.38 -1.94 17.08
C GLY A 130 -6.25 -3.04 17.69
N VAL A 131 -6.42 -3.05 19.01
CA VAL A 131 -7.33 -3.98 19.69
C VAL A 131 -8.78 -3.73 19.28
N ALA A 132 -9.21 -2.48 19.20
CA ALA A 132 -10.55 -2.13 18.76
C ALA A 132 -10.83 -2.63 17.33
N LEU A 133 -9.86 -2.50 16.41
CA LEU A 133 -9.97 -3.05 15.05
C LEU A 133 -10.09 -4.58 15.06
N LEU A 134 -9.32 -5.29 15.89
CA LEU A 134 -9.43 -6.75 16.00
C LEU A 134 -10.78 -7.22 16.55
N LEU A 135 -11.40 -6.43 17.44
CA LEU A 135 -12.71 -6.72 18.01
C LEU A 135 -13.86 -6.27 17.09
N MET A 136 -13.62 -5.37 16.14
CA MET A 136 -14.64 -4.79 15.26
C MET A 136 -15.50 -5.84 14.53
N PRO A 137 -14.95 -6.94 13.96
CA PRO A 137 -15.76 -7.98 13.31
C PRO A 137 -16.73 -8.72 14.25
N LEU A 138 -16.53 -8.63 15.57
CA LEU A 138 -17.42 -9.28 16.54
C LEU A 138 -18.71 -8.48 16.76
N LEU A 139 -18.72 -7.19 16.40
CA LEU A 139 -19.87 -6.32 16.56
C LEU A 139 -21.06 -6.82 15.71
N PRO A 140 -22.26 -6.96 16.30
CA PRO A 140 -23.42 -7.54 15.63
C PRO A 140 -23.87 -6.77 14.37
N VAL A 141 -23.60 -5.47 14.31
CA VAL A 141 -24.09 -4.58 13.25
C VAL A 141 -23.20 -4.56 12.01
N VAL A 142 -21.89 -4.75 12.18
CA VAL A 142 -20.90 -4.50 11.09
C VAL A 142 -20.09 -5.74 10.70
N GLY A 143 -20.05 -6.76 11.57
CA GLY A 143 -19.28 -7.97 11.34
C GLY A 143 -19.96 -8.94 10.38
N LYS A 144 -19.30 -9.28 9.28
CA LYS A 144 -19.78 -10.20 8.23
C LYS A 144 -19.08 -11.55 8.32
N THR A 145 -19.86 -12.63 8.21
CA THR A 145 -19.33 -13.99 8.08
C THR A 145 -19.13 -14.32 6.60
N VAL A 146 -17.90 -14.58 6.20
CA VAL A 146 -17.53 -15.01 4.84
C VAL A 146 -16.81 -16.35 4.95
N ASN A 147 -17.27 -17.35 4.20
CA ASN A 147 -16.71 -18.71 4.23
C ASN A 147 -16.58 -19.31 5.64
N GLY A 148 -17.58 -19.06 6.51
CA GLY A 148 -17.61 -19.56 7.89
C GLY A 148 -16.75 -18.77 8.89
N ALA A 149 -15.97 -17.78 8.45
CA ALA A 149 -15.15 -16.94 9.31
C ALA A 149 -15.74 -15.52 9.46
N ARG A 150 -15.81 -15.04 10.71
CA ARG A 150 -16.29 -13.68 11.03
C ARG A 150 -15.13 -12.72 11.27
N ILE A 151 -14.41 -12.41 10.19
CA ILE A 151 -13.22 -11.55 10.20
C ILE A 151 -13.36 -10.29 9.34
N TRP A 152 -14.46 -10.20 8.58
CA TRP A 152 -14.74 -9.11 7.66
C TRP A 152 -15.69 -8.10 8.29
N VAL A 153 -15.53 -6.84 7.91
CA VAL A 153 -16.44 -5.75 8.25
C VAL A 153 -16.99 -5.14 6.97
N GLU A 154 -18.30 -4.98 6.92
CA GLU A 154 -19.02 -4.39 5.79
C GLU A 154 -19.72 -3.11 6.25
N LEU A 155 -19.39 -1.99 5.60
CA LEU A 155 -19.96 -0.67 5.82
C LEU A 155 -20.53 -0.16 4.50
N GLY A 156 -21.80 -0.45 4.25
CA GLY A 156 -22.45 -0.14 2.97
C GLY A 156 -21.73 -0.82 1.80
N PRO A 157 -21.22 -0.08 0.79
CA PRO A 157 -20.56 -0.68 -0.37
C PRO A 157 -19.10 -1.10 -0.11
N VAL A 158 -18.54 -0.75 1.06
CA VAL A 158 -17.13 -1.02 1.38
C VAL A 158 -17.03 -2.21 2.31
N SER A 159 -16.30 -3.24 1.88
CA SER A 159 -15.92 -4.39 2.69
C SER A 159 -14.41 -4.42 2.86
N PHE A 160 -13.93 -4.58 4.09
CA PHE A 160 -12.50 -4.69 4.37
C PHE A 160 -12.25 -5.61 5.57
N GLN A 161 -11.00 -6.02 5.72
CA GLN A 161 -10.54 -6.83 6.84
C GLN A 161 -9.83 -5.94 7.87
N PRO A 162 -10.45 -5.63 9.03
CA PRO A 162 -9.84 -4.77 10.04
C PRO A 162 -8.49 -5.27 10.54
N GLY A 163 -8.29 -6.59 10.53
CA GLY A 163 -7.02 -7.23 10.91
C GLY A 163 -5.81 -6.75 10.10
N GLU A 164 -6.00 -6.36 8.84
CA GLU A 164 -4.92 -5.82 8.00
C GLU A 164 -4.41 -4.48 8.54
N PHE A 165 -5.32 -3.59 8.93
CA PHE A 165 -4.98 -2.31 9.56
C PHE A 165 -4.44 -2.51 10.98
N ALA A 166 -5.01 -3.45 11.73
CA ALA A 166 -4.55 -3.75 13.08
C ALA A 166 -3.09 -4.20 13.11
N LYS A 167 -2.62 -4.99 12.13
CA LYS A 167 -1.21 -5.40 12.03
C LYS A 167 -0.26 -4.21 11.98
N ILE A 168 -0.56 -3.21 11.15
CA ILE A 168 0.28 -2.01 11.00
C ILE A 168 0.26 -1.17 12.28
N ILE A 169 -0.93 -0.93 12.82
CA ILE A 169 -1.13 -0.11 14.03
C ILE A 169 -0.46 -0.74 15.25
N LEU A 170 -0.63 -2.05 15.44
CA LEU A 170 -0.01 -2.78 16.54
C LEU A 170 1.51 -2.88 16.37
N ALA A 171 2.03 -2.97 15.14
CA ALA A 171 3.47 -2.91 14.90
C ALA A 171 4.07 -1.58 15.39
N VAL A 172 3.38 -0.46 15.16
CA VAL A 172 3.79 0.86 15.69
C VAL A 172 3.78 0.87 17.22
N PHE A 173 2.74 0.31 17.85
CA PHE A 173 2.67 0.17 19.31
C PHE A 173 3.83 -0.67 19.85
N PHE A 174 4.04 -1.88 19.33
CA PHE A 174 5.09 -2.78 19.81
C PHE A 174 6.47 -2.17 19.62
N ALA A 175 6.74 -1.53 18.48
CA ALA A 175 8.00 -0.83 18.24
C ALA A 175 8.24 0.26 19.31
N SER A 176 7.23 1.09 19.58
CA SER A 176 7.31 2.16 20.58
C SER A 176 7.47 1.63 22.00
N TYR A 177 6.76 0.54 22.33
CA TYR A 177 6.79 -0.09 23.66
C TYR A 177 8.14 -0.74 23.96
N LEU A 178 8.70 -1.46 22.98
CA LEU A 178 9.99 -2.15 23.14
C LEU A 178 11.16 -1.16 23.27
N VAL A 179 11.13 -0.04 22.54
CA VAL A 179 12.15 1.01 22.66
C VAL A 179 12.15 1.62 24.06
N ASP A 180 10.98 1.90 24.62
CA ASP A 180 10.83 2.49 25.95
C ASP A 180 11.19 1.53 27.09
N LYS A 181 10.90 0.24 26.93
CA LYS A 181 11.18 -0.80 27.93
C LYS A 181 12.51 -1.50 27.72
N ARG A 182 13.35 -1.02 26.80
CA ARG A 182 14.61 -1.66 26.41
C ARG A 182 15.52 -1.95 27.60
N GLU A 183 15.66 -1.01 28.54
CA GLU A 183 16.53 -1.17 29.72
C GLU A 183 16.00 -2.24 30.68
N VAL A 184 14.69 -2.25 30.94
CA VAL A 184 14.05 -3.24 31.82
C VAL A 184 14.12 -4.64 31.21
N LEU A 185 13.87 -4.76 29.91
CA LEU A 185 13.95 -6.03 29.18
C LEU A 185 15.40 -6.53 29.07
N GLY A 186 16.37 -5.62 28.88
CA GLY A 186 17.79 -5.96 28.84
C GLY A 186 18.34 -6.44 30.18
N MET A 187 17.88 -5.87 31.30
CA MET A 187 18.27 -6.33 32.63
C MET A 187 17.66 -7.69 32.99
N ALA A 188 16.46 -8.01 32.50
CA ALA A 188 15.84 -9.31 32.69
C ALA A 188 16.50 -10.42 31.84
N ALA A 189 17.05 -10.08 30.67
CA ALA A 189 17.71 -11.04 29.78
C ALA A 189 19.15 -11.40 30.21
N ASN A 190 19.79 -10.55 31.03
CA ASN A 190 21.16 -10.77 31.54
C ASN A 190 21.19 -11.42 32.94
N ARG A 191 20.08 -12.05 33.37
CA ARG A 191 20.01 -12.91 34.55
C ARG A 191 19.73 -14.34 34.12
#